data_AF-A0A537XKM4-F1
#
_entry.id   AF-A0A537XKM4-F1
#
_cell.length_a   1.000
_cell.length_b   1.000
_cell.length_c   1.000
_cell.angle_alpha   90.00
_cell.angle_beta   90.00
_cell.angle_gamma   90.00
#
_symmetry.space_group_name_H-M   'P 1'
#
loop_
_entity.id
_entity.type
_entity.pdbx_description
1 polymer ?
#
loop_
_entity_poly.entity_id
_entity_poly.type
_entity_poly.pdbx_seq_one_letter_code
_entity_poly.pdbx_strand_id
1 'polypeptide(L)' 'MHEEESSRLEALVEAGIALAAESHLDTLLSRIADLARQVIRAAYGAVGVIGPRACWESSWSRPIPSA' A
#
# COMPACT_ATOMS: atom_id res chain seq x y z
N MET A 1 25.54 -9.10 -7.05
CA MET A 1 24.17 -8.68 -7.41
C MET A 1 23.08 -9.62 -6.92
N HIS A 2 23.34 -10.92 -6.67
CA HIS A 2 22.30 -11.87 -6.20
C HIS A 2 21.95 -11.80 -4.70
N GLU A 3 22.80 -11.22 -3.87
CA GLU A 3 22.64 -11.25 -2.40
C GLU A 3 21.60 -10.24 -1.89
N GLU A 4 21.49 -9.06 -2.51
CA GLU A 4 20.40 -8.12 -2.23
C GLU A 4 19.04 -8.67 -2.68
N GLU A 5 19.01 -9.42 -3.78
CA GLU A 5 17.79 -10.02 -4.32
C GLU A 5 17.28 -11.15 -3.42
N SER A 6 18.20 -11.97 -2.87
CA SER A 6 17.90 -13.00 -1.87
C SER A 6 17.38 -12.38 -0.56
N SER A 7 18.05 -11.33 -0.06
CA SER A 7 17.61 -10.63 1.16
C SER A 7 16.23 -9.96 1.00
N ARG A 8 15.94 -9.41 -0.18
CA ARG A 8 14.62 -8.84 -0.48
C ARG A 8 13.55 -9.92 -0.57
N LEU A 9 13.86 -11.08 -1.12
CA LEU A 9 12.93 -12.20 -1.20
C LEU A 9 12.61 -12.75 0.19
N GLU A 10 13.60 -12.92 1.05
CA GLU A 10 13.41 -13.32 2.46
C GLU A 10 12.49 -12.34 3.19
N ALA A 11 12.75 -11.04 3.07
CA ALA A 11 11.91 -10.00 3.66
C ALA A 11 10.46 -10.04 3.14
N LEU A 12 10.26 -10.40 1.87
CA LEU A 12 8.94 -10.54 1.28
C LEU A 12 8.19 -11.76 1.82
N VAL A 13 8.90 -12.88 2.02
CA VAL A 13 8.34 -14.12 2.58
C VAL A 13 7.95 -13.92 4.05
N GLU A 14 8.83 -13.31 4.85
CA GLU A 14 8.53 -12.98 6.25
C GLU A 14 7.33 -12.03 6.36
N ALA A 15 7.27 -11.01 5.50
CA ALA A 15 6.13 -10.12 5.37
C ALA A 15 4.84 -10.91 5.09
N GLY A 16 4.86 -11.84 4.12
CA GLY A 16 3.71 -12.65 3.76
C GLY A 16 3.20 -13.53 4.92
N ILE A 17 4.11 -14.17 5.66
CA ILE A 17 3.76 -14.99 6.83
C ILE A 17 3.13 -14.13 7.93
N ALA A 18 3.74 -12.98 8.24
CA ALA A 18 3.21 -12.06 9.25
C ALA A 18 1.82 -11.55 8.89
N LEU A 19 1.57 -11.26 7.61
CA LEU A 19 0.27 -10.82 7.12
C LEU A 19 -0.79 -11.92 7.16
N ALA A 20 -0.44 -13.17 6.83
CA ALA A 20 -1.38 -14.29 6.84
C ALA A 20 -1.89 -14.66 8.24
N ALA A 21 -1.13 -14.34 9.28
CA ALA A 21 -1.49 -14.61 10.67
C ALA A 21 -2.39 -13.53 11.31
N GLU A 22 -2.55 -12.37 10.68
CA GLU A 22 -3.30 -11.26 11.27
C GLU A 22 -4.82 -11.37 11.02
N SER A 23 -5.58 -11.40 12.10
CA SER A 23 -7.05 -11.50 12.10
C SER A 23 -7.76 -10.14 12.12
N HIS A 24 -7.03 -9.08 12.44
CA HIS A 24 -7.55 -7.72 12.55
C HIS A 24 -7.21 -6.90 11.32
N LEU A 25 -8.23 -6.45 10.59
CA LEU A 25 -8.08 -5.73 9.32
C LEU A 25 -7.26 -4.45 9.46
N ASP A 26 -7.49 -3.64 10.49
CA ASP A 26 -6.75 -2.39 10.71
C ASP A 26 -5.25 -2.65 10.93
N THR A 27 -4.92 -3.66 11.74
CA THR A 27 -3.55 -4.11 11.99
C THR A 27 -2.90 -4.63 10.71
N LEU A 28 -3.62 -5.43 9.94
CA LEU A 28 -3.17 -5.96 8.66
C LEU A 28 -2.81 -4.84 7.68
N LEU A 29 -3.71 -3.87 7.49
CA LEU A 29 -3.52 -2.76 6.56
C LEU A 29 -2.33 -1.87 6.95
N SER A 30 -2.16 -1.59 8.25
CA SER A 30 -0.98 -0.86 8.74
C SER A 30 0.31 -1.62 8.43
N ARG A 31 0.35 -2.93 8.70
CA ARG A 31 1.53 -3.76 8.42
C ARG A 31 1.87 -3.83 6.95
N ILE A 32 0.88 -3.91 6.05
CA ILE A 32 1.10 -3.91 4.60
C ILE A 32 1.82 -2.63 4.17
N ALA A 33 1.34 -1.47 4.64
CA ALA A 33 1.94 -0.18 4.30
C ALA A 33 3.40 -0.08 4.80
N ASP A 34 3.65 -0.54 6.04
CA ASP A 34 4.97 -0.51 6.65
C ASP A 34 5.97 -1.46 5.97
N LEU A 35 5.56 -2.70 5.69
CA LEU A 35 6.41 -3.70 5.05
C LEU A 35 6.70 -3.32 3.59
N ALA A 36 5.71 -2.84 2.86
CA ALA A 36 5.92 -2.33 1.50
C ALA A 36 6.96 -1.21 1.50
N ARG A 37 6.83 -0.22 2.41
CA ARG A 37 7.79 0.87 2.56
C ARG A 37 9.21 0.36 2.82
N GLN A 38 9.38 -0.62 3.69
CA GLN A 38 10.68 -1.20 4.02
C GLN A 38 11.30 -1.94 2.82
N VAL A 39 10.52 -2.79 2.14
CA VAL A 39 10.96 -3.62 1.01
C VAL A 39 11.48 -2.77 -0.16
N ILE A 40 10.85 -1.64 -0.44
CA ILE A 40 11.27 -0.74 -1.55
C ILE A 40 12.12 0.44 -1.08
N ARG A 41 12.46 0.50 0.22
CA ARG A 41 13.20 1.61 0.85
C ARG A 41 12.57 3.00 0.60
N ALA A 42 11.24 3.10 0.67
CA ALA A 42 10.53 4.37 0.48
C ALA A 42 10.50 5.23 1.75
N ALA A 43 10.37 6.55 1.57
CA ALA A 43 10.21 7.50 2.68
C ALA A 43 8.82 7.43 3.33
N TYR A 44 7.80 7.03 2.57
CA TYR A 44 6.40 6.97 3.01
C TYR A 44 5.65 5.82 2.34
N GLY A 45 4.68 5.23 3.04
CA GLY A 45 3.80 4.17 2.53
C GLY A 45 2.38 4.34 3.08
N ALA A 46 1.39 4.16 2.22
CA ALA A 46 -0.02 4.18 2.58
C ALA A 46 -0.78 3.13 1.75
N VAL A 47 -1.86 2.58 2.31
CA VAL A 47 -2.75 1.63 1.63
C VAL A 47 -4.15 2.23 1.54
N GLY A 48 -4.78 2.11 0.37
CA GLY A 48 -6.14 2.59 0.13
C GLY A 48 -7.00 1.48 -0.46
N VAL A 49 -8.25 1.35 0.01
CA VAL A 49 -9.23 0.40 -0.50
C VAL A 49 -10.25 1.16 -1.35
N ILE A 50 -10.42 0.75 -2.59
CA ILE A 50 -11.43 1.32 -3.49
C ILE A 50 -12.75 0.59 -3.25
N GLY A 51 -13.73 1.30 -2.69
CA GLY A 51 -15.08 0.79 -2.53
C GLY A 51 -15.93 0.89 -3.82
N PRO A 52 -17.09 0.23 -3.88
CA PRO A 52 -17.95 0.20 -5.05
C PRO A 52 -18.46 1.58 -5.52
N ARG A 53 -18.30 2.63 -4.71
CA ARG A 53 -18.65 4.02 -5.07
C ARG A 53 -17.48 4.79 -5.68
N ALA A 54 -16.60 4.13 -6.43
CA ALA A 54 -15.62 4.81 -7.27
C ALA A 54 -16.32 5.48 -8.48
N CYS A 55 -17.14 6.49 -8.22
CA CYS A 55 -17.61 7.42 -9.24
C CYS A 55 -16.72 8.67 -9.16
N TRP A 56 -15.50 8.55 -9.68
CA TRP A 56 -14.56 9.66 -9.83
C TRP A 56 -14.90 10.55 -11.04
N GLU A 57 -15.98 10.24 -11.75
CA GLU A 57 -16.30 10.80 -13.07
C GLU A 57 -17.15 12.09 -13.05
N SER A 58 -17.53 12.66 -11.90
CA SER A 58 -18.38 13.86 -11.88
C SER A 58 -17.83 15.08 -11.13
N SER A 59 -16.66 14.99 -10.48
CA SER A 59 -16.15 16.13 -9.68
C SER A 59 -15.35 17.16 -10.46
N TRP A 60 -14.86 16.85 -11.67
CA TRP A 60 -13.93 17.72 -12.42
C TRP A 60 -14.60 18.59 -13.49
N SER A 61 -15.93 18.53 -13.63
CA SER A 61 -16.67 19.30 -14.65
C SER A 61 -17.19 20.66 -14.20
N ARG A 62 -16.73 21.21 -13.07
CA ARG A 62 -17.12 22.59 -12.69
C ARG A 62 -16.18 23.58 -13.40
N PRO A 63 -16.69 24.50 -14.22
CA PRO A 63 -15.86 25.54 -14.80
C PRO A 63 -15.27 26.41 -13.67
N ILE A 64 -13.99 26.74 -13.83
CA ILE A 64 -13.27 27.68 -12.97
C ILE A 64 -14.02 29.03 -13.09
N PRO A 65 -14.54 29.63 -12.02
CA PRO A 65 -15.21 30.91 -12.12
C PRO A 65 -14.21 31.95 -12.62
N SER A 66 -14.51 32.58 -13.76
CA SER A 66 -13.77 33.74 -14.25
C SER A 66 -13.95 34.88 -13.24
N ALA A 67 -12.82 35.43 -12.80
CA ALA A 67 -12.74 36.61 -11.95
C ALA A 67 -13.49 37.81 -12.53
#